data_AF-A0AAW7L1C7-F1
#
_entry.id   AF-A0AAW7L1C7-F1
#
_cell.length_a   1.000
_cell.length_b   1.000
_cell.length_c   1.000
_cell.angle_alpha   90.00
_cell.angle_beta   90.00
_cell.angle_gamma   90.00
#
_symmetry.space_group_name_H-M   'P 1'
#
loop_
_entity.id
_entity.type
_entity.pdbx_description
1 polymer ?
#
loop_
_entity_poly.entity_id
_entity_poly.type
_entity_poly.pdbx_seq_one_letter_code
_entity_poly.pdbx_strand_id
1 'polypeptide(L)'
;MVNSDLDRMLESLEKLRSSNEGEEFFDVSLAALIQQINNLGNKGVLAFKKAFSGFVRPSLGQYLESDGQSIPGQKDDYILGSVFRGIYILPEPSSKSVLPKHVYRGCGINPEQVIRANGFYYNSGETNLMKHQESTIKSIYISATTNMQIAREFACQHPGRWVYKISSHNSISVNDYFSPYYLHQGEGEVVFIKKVPLHLIKGVAWAKDWDVMETDFYPIDQWASLVSELVNKGVISLRG
;
A
#
# COMPACT_ATOMS: atom_id res chain seq x y z
N MET A 1 31.74 -7.21 -10.94
CA MET A 1 31.48 -5.75 -10.98
C MET A 1 30.20 -5.32 -10.27
N VAL A 2 29.39 -6.21 -9.65
CA VAL A 2 28.10 -5.81 -9.03
C VAL A 2 28.22 -5.33 -7.56
N ASN A 3 29.31 -5.61 -6.85
CA ASN A 3 29.48 -5.15 -5.46
C ASN A 3 29.83 -3.66 -5.33
N SER A 4 30.58 -3.07 -6.27
CA SER A 4 31.11 -1.71 -6.09
C SER A 4 30.03 -0.64 -6.03
N ASP A 5 28.94 -0.77 -6.77
CA ASP A 5 27.90 0.27 -6.81
C ASP A 5 26.96 0.20 -5.61
N LEU A 6 26.72 -1.01 -5.09
CA LEU A 6 25.98 -1.21 -3.85
C LEU A 6 26.79 -0.69 -2.65
N ASP A 7 28.08 -1.01 -2.60
CA ASP A 7 28.99 -0.55 -1.55
C ASP A 7 29.06 0.99 -1.56
N ARG A 8 29.21 1.61 -2.73
CA ARG A 8 29.16 3.08 -2.88
C ARG A 8 27.85 3.69 -2.40
N MET A 9 26.71 3.06 -2.69
CA MET A 9 25.41 3.53 -2.22
C MET A 9 25.32 3.50 -0.69
N LEU A 10 25.83 2.42 -0.06
CA LEU A 10 25.86 2.31 1.39
C LEU A 10 26.83 3.31 2.03
N GLU A 11 28.01 3.55 1.42
CA GLU A 11 28.92 4.62 1.84
C GLU A 11 28.28 6.00 1.75
N SER A 12 27.53 6.28 0.67
CA SER A 12 26.77 7.52 0.52
C SER A 12 25.72 7.69 1.62
N LEU A 13 25.00 6.61 1.97
CA LEU A 13 24.05 6.61 3.08
C LEU A 13 24.74 6.89 4.43
N GLU A 14 25.85 6.23 4.71
CA GLU A 14 26.60 6.42 5.96
C GLU A 14 27.08 7.87 6.10
N LYS A 15 27.67 8.44 5.04
CA LYS A 15 28.07 9.85 5.01
C LYS A 15 26.89 10.79 5.25
N LEU A 16 25.75 10.52 4.61
CA LEU A 16 24.54 11.31 4.80
C LEU A 16 24.08 11.27 6.26
N ARG A 17 24.07 10.08 6.89
CA ARG A 17 23.68 9.89 8.29
C ARG A 17 24.63 10.57 9.27
N SER A 18 25.94 10.54 9.02
CA SER A 18 26.95 11.18 9.89
C SER A 18 27.16 12.67 9.64
N SER A 19 26.63 13.21 8.54
CA SER A 19 26.84 14.62 8.16
C SER A 19 26.21 15.60 9.16
N ASN A 20 26.97 16.62 9.54
CA ASN A 20 26.50 17.82 10.26
C ASN A 20 26.52 19.05 9.34
N GLU A 21 26.56 18.82 8.03
CA GLU A 21 26.64 19.90 7.04
C GLU A 21 25.30 20.63 6.92
N GLY A 22 25.34 21.82 6.32
CA GLY A 22 24.15 22.65 6.12
C GLY A 22 23.08 21.95 5.28
N GLU A 23 21.84 22.41 5.42
CA GLU A 23 20.63 21.86 4.80
C GLU A 23 20.78 21.66 3.28
N GLU A 24 21.37 22.64 2.58
CA GLU A 24 21.59 22.56 1.13
C GLU A 24 22.48 21.38 0.71
N PHE A 25 23.56 21.11 1.45
CA PHE A 25 24.44 19.98 1.14
C PHE A 25 23.76 18.64 1.42
N PHE A 26 22.97 18.61 2.50
CA PHE A 26 22.20 17.44 2.89
C PHE A 26 21.19 17.05 1.80
N ASP A 27 20.47 18.03 1.25
CA ASP A 27 19.49 17.82 0.19
C ASP A 27 20.13 17.29 -1.10
N VAL A 28 21.28 17.86 -1.51
CA VAL A 28 22.03 17.37 -2.69
C VAL A 28 22.49 15.93 -2.50
N SER A 29 23.01 15.61 -1.31
CA SER A 29 23.48 14.26 -0.98
C SER A 29 22.34 13.24 -0.93
N LEU A 30 21.19 13.64 -0.40
CA LEU A 30 19.97 12.83 -0.37
C LEU A 30 19.43 12.58 -1.79
N ALA A 31 19.40 13.59 -2.66
CA ALA A 31 19.00 13.45 -4.06
C ALA A 31 19.92 12.47 -4.81
N ALA A 32 21.23 12.55 -4.57
CA ALA A 32 22.20 11.62 -5.14
C ALA A 32 21.97 10.17 -4.67
N LEU A 33 21.70 9.96 -3.37
CA LEU A 33 21.37 8.64 -2.83
C LEU A 33 20.09 8.06 -3.48
N ILE A 34 19.05 8.88 -3.64
CA ILE A 34 17.80 8.49 -4.32
C ILE A 34 18.10 8.02 -5.75
N GLN A 35 18.94 8.76 -6.49
CA GLN A 35 19.31 8.38 -7.85
C GLN A 35 20.09 7.06 -7.90
N GLN A 36 21.02 6.83 -6.96
CA GLN A 36 21.76 5.57 -6.86
C GLN A 36 20.83 4.38 -6.60
N ILE A 37 19.87 4.52 -5.67
CA ILE A 37 18.88 3.48 -5.38
C ILE A 37 18.05 3.18 -6.63
N ASN A 38 17.55 4.22 -7.31
CA ASN A 38 16.79 4.07 -8.55
C ASN A 38 17.58 3.34 -9.64
N ASN A 39 18.87 3.64 -9.80
CA ASN A 39 19.74 2.95 -10.77
C ASN A 39 19.97 1.47 -10.42
N LEU A 40 20.01 1.14 -9.13
CA LEU A 40 20.19 -0.23 -8.64
C LEU A 40 18.89 -1.06 -8.62
N GLY A 41 17.72 -0.44 -8.76
CA GLY A 41 16.43 -1.10 -8.73
C GLY A 41 16.11 -1.75 -7.37
N ASN A 42 15.38 -2.87 -7.37
CA ASN A 42 14.96 -3.56 -6.14
C ASN A 42 16.12 -4.00 -5.24
N LYS A 43 17.31 -4.26 -5.80
CA LYS A 43 18.51 -4.55 -5.01
C LYS A 43 18.93 -3.35 -4.15
N GLY A 44 18.87 -2.15 -4.73
CA GLY A 44 19.14 -0.91 -4.01
C GLY A 44 18.14 -0.68 -2.88
N VAL A 45 16.84 -0.84 -3.17
CA VAL A 45 15.77 -0.70 -2.16
C VAL A 45 15.96 -1.68 -1.01
N LEU A 46 16.24 -2.95 -1.30
CA LEU A 46 16.42 -3.97 -0.26
C LEU A 46 17.64 -3.68 0.63
N ALA A 47 18.78 -3.31 0.03
CA ALA A 47 19.98 -2.97 0.78
C ALA A 47 19.80 -1.70 1.62
N PHE A 48 19.16 -0.68 1.05
CA PHE A 48 18.78 0.54 1.76
C PHE A 48 17.94 0.21 3.00
N LYS A 49 16.84 -0.54 2.84
CA LYS A 49 15.99 -0.96 3.98
C LYS A 49 16.76 -1.72 5.05
N LYS A 50 17.65 -2.63 4.64
CA LYS A 50 18.46 -3.44 5.56
C LYS A 50 19.35 -2.58 6.46
N ALA A 51 19.87 -1.45 5.94
CA ALA A 51 20.66 -0.50 6.72
C ALA A 51 19.88 0.15 7.87
N PHE A 52 18.55 0.09 7.85
CA PHE A 52 17.65 0.59 8.90
C PHE A 52 16.99 -0.53 9.72
N SER A 53 17.47 -1.77 9.67
CA SER A 53 16.81 -2.91 10.35
C SER A 53 16.58 -2.75 11.87
N GLY A 54 17.32 -1.88 12.55
CA GLY A 54 17.12 -1.53 13.96
C GLY A 54 16.41 -0.19 14.21
N PHE A 55 15.95 0.49 13.16
CA PHE A 55 15.29 1.79 13.28
C PHE A 55 13.91 1.64 13.95
N VAL A 56 13.65 2.51 14.92
CA VAL A 56 12.35 2.67 15.56
C VAL A 56 11.88 4.08 15.26
N ARG A 57 10.73 4.20 14.58
CA ARG A 57 10.16 5.49 14.22
C ARG A 57 9.79 6.28 15.48
N PRO A 58 10.23 7.55 15.62
CA PRO A 58 9.79 8.38 16.73
C PRO A 58 8.27 8.56 16.71
N SER A 59 7.64 8.52 17.88
CA SER A 59 6.20 8.72 18.00
C SER A 59 5.83 10.19 17.81
N LEU A 60 4.57 10.46 17.45
CA LEU A 60 4.06 11.83 17.37
C LEU A 60 4.22 12.58 18.71
N GLY A 61 4.04 11.90 19.84
CA GLY A 61 4.26 12.48 21.17
C GLY A 61 5.69 12.98 21.34
N GLN A 62 6.69 12.21 20.91
CA GLN A 62 8.09 12.62 20.96
C GLN A 62 8.38 13.85 20.09
N TYR A 63 7.70 13.98 18.94
CA TYR A 63 7.78 15.18 18.10
C TYR A 63 7.15 16.42 18.74
N LEU A 64 6.05 16.24 19.47
CA LEU A 64 5.34 17.35 20.11
C LEU A 64 6.03 17.80 21.41
N GLU A 65 6.67 16.88 22.12
CA GLU A 65 7.32 17.13 23.42
C GLU A 65 8.78 17.61 23.30
N SER A 66 9.35 17.63 22.10
CA SER A 66 10.79 17.88 21.95
C SER A 66 11.23 19.31 22.25
N ASP A 67 10.32 20.29 22.30
CA ASP A 67 10.59 21.71 22.59
C ASP A 67 11.83 22.25 21.83
N GLY A 68 11.98 21.85 20.56
CA GLY A 68 13.10 22.23 19.70
C GLY A 68 14.37 21.39 19.86
N GLN A 69 14.41 20.40 20.76
CA GLN A 69 15.51 19.44 20.87
C GLN A 69 15.45 18.38 19.76
N SER A 70 16.62 17.91 19.34
CA SER A 70 16.75 16.84 18.35
C SER A 70 16.23 15.53 18.93
N ILE A 71 15.33 14.86 18.21
CA ILE A 71 14.77 13.58 18.64
C ILE A 71 15.64 12.45 18.11
N PRO A 72 16.04 11.47 18.94
CA PRO A 72 16.75 10.28 18.46
C PRO A 72 15.99 9.62 17.30
N GLY A 73 16.67 9.43 16.16
CA GLY A 73 16.08 8.82 14.96
C GLY A 73 15.35 9.79 14.02
N GLN A 74 15.15 11.07 14.37
CA GLN A 74 14.50 12.05 13.49
C GLN A 74 15.15 12.17 12.11
N LYS A 75 16.48 12.20 12.07
CA LYS A 75 17.25 12.26 10.82
C LYS A 75 17.04 11.01 9.96
N ASP A 76 17.04 9.84 10.59
CA ASP A 76 16.81 8.56 9.91
C ASP A 76 15.36 8.46 9.40
N ASP A 77 14.37 8.95 10.17
CA ASP A 77 12.96 9.07 9.75
C ASP A 77 12.82 9.97 8.51
N TYR A 78 13.49 11.13 8.51
CA TYR A 78 13.52 12.03 7.36
C TYR A 78 14.15 11.37 6.13
N ILE A 79 15.31 10.72 6.28
CA ILE A 79 16.00 10.04 5.17
C ILE A 79 15.11 8.94 4.60
N LEU A 80 14.52 8.07 5.44
CA LEU A 80 13.62 7.00 5.03
C LEU A 80 12.43 7.57 4.23
N GLY A 81 11.72 8.54 4.81
CA GLY A 81 10.56 9.15 4.17
C GLY A 81 10.88 9.82 2.83
N SER A 82 11.96 10.60 2.78
CA SER A 82 12.39 11.28 1.56
C SER A 82 12.84 10.30 0.48
N VAL A 83 13.57 9.24 0.84
CA VAL A 83 13.94 8.21 -0.13
C VAL A 83 12.72 7.51 -0.69
N PHE A 84 11.77 7.08 0.15
CA PHE A 84 10.55 6.41 -0.34
C PHE A 84 9.68 7.30 -1.24
N ARG A 85 9.65 8.62 -1.00
CA ARG A 85 9.00 9.59 -1.91
C ARG A 85 9.75 9.80 -3.23
N GLY A 86 11.06 9.61 -3.24
CA GLY A 86 11.93 9.85 -4.39
C GLY A 86 12.17 8.64 -5.31
N ILE A 87 11.93 7.41 -4.83
CA ILE A 87 12.11 6.22 -5.67
C ILE A 87 10.93 6.00 -6.63
N TYR A 88 11.23 5.61 -7.86
CA TYR A 88 10.22 5.28 -8.89
C TYR A 88 10.25 3.80 -9.30
N ILE A 89 10.90 2.98 -8.49
CA ILE A 89 10.99 1.53 -8.66
C ILE A 89 9.66 0.90 -8.30
N LEU A 90 9.14 0.04 -9.18
CA LEU A 90 7.94 -0.74 -8.90
C LEU A 90 8.27 -1.87 -7.92
N PRO A 91 7.53 -1.99 -6.81
CA PRO A 91 7.74 -3.06 -5.84
C PRO A 91 7.52 -4.44 -6.46
N GLU A 92 8.34 -5.40 -6.03
CA GLU A 92 8.11 -6.83 -6.33
C GLU A 92 7.00 -7.40 -5.44
N PRO A 93 6.23 -8.39 -5.95
CA PRO A 93 5.25 -9.10 -5.14
C PRO A 93 5.83 -9.64 -3.84
N SER A 94 5.07 -9.49 -2.75
CA SER A 94 5.47 -10.01 -1.45
C SER A 94 5.47 -11.54 -1.42
N SER A 95 6.32 -12.11 -0.57
CA SER A 95 6.34 -13.55 -0.31
C SER A 95 4.98 -14.05 0.21
N LYS A 96 4.63 -15.28 -0.15
CA LYS A 96 3.46 -15.99 0.39
C LYS A 96 3.48 -16.16 1.91
N SER A 97 4.65 -16.08 2.54
CA SER A 97 4.79 -16.14 4.00
C SER A 97 4.37 -14.84 4.70
N VAL A 98 4.32 -13.73 3.98
CA VAL A 98 4.00 -12.39 4.52
C VAL A 98 2.49 -12.11 4.42
N LEU A 99 1.84 -12.58 3.36
CA LEU A 99 0.44 -12.26 3.07
C LEU A 99 -0.50 -13.43 3.40
N PRO A 100 -1.70 -13.16 3.93
CA PRO A 100 -2.74 -14.18 4.05
C PRO A 100 -3.18 -14.66 2.67
N LYS A 101 -3.88 -15.80 2.59
CA LYS A 101 -4.38 -16.35 1.32
C LYS A 101 -5.31 -15.39 0.55
N HIS A 102 -6.05 -14.55 1.29
CA HIS A 102 -7.03 -13.63 0.75
C HIS A 102 -6.92 -12.25 1.39
N VAL A 103 -7.23 -11.23 0.60
CA VAL A 103 -7.37 -9.82 0.99
C VAL A 103 -8.72 -9.30 0.52
N TYR A 104 -9.12 -8.15 1.05
CA TYR A 104 -10.46 -7.60 0.88
C TYR A 104 -10.41 -6.20 0.30
N ARG A 105 -11.32 -5.88 -0.62
CA ARG A 105 -11.44 -4.56 -1.22
C ARG A 105 -12.89 -4.08 -1.12
N GLY A 106 -13.11 -2.98 -0.41
CA GLY A 106 -14.36 -2.22 -0.50
C GLY A 106 -14.34 -1.27 -1.68
N CYS A 107 -15.38 -1.25 -2.51
CA CYS A 107 -15.52 -0.22 -3.54
C CYS A 107 -16.95 -0.08 -4.06
N GLY A 108 -17.23 1.03 -4.74
CA GLY A 108 -18.53 1.28 -5.37
C GLY A 108 -18.78 0.58 -6.71
N ILE A 109 -17.76 -0.06 -7.29
CA ILE A 109 -17.89 -0.78 -8.58
C ILE A 109 -18.69 -2.06 -8.32
N ASN A 110 -19.76 -2.27 -9.08
CA ASN A 110 -20.62 -3.44 -8.91
C ASN A 110 -20.01 -4.71 -9.56
N PRO A 111 -20.46 -5.91 -9.15
CA PRO A 111 -19.85 -7.17 -9.61
C PRO A 111 -19.93 -7.36 -11.13
N GLU A 112 -21.04 -6.94 -11.73
CA GLU A 112 -21.26 -7.03 -13.17
C GLU A 112 -20.21 -6.21 -13.94
N GLN A 113 -19.91 -4.98 -13.50
CA GLN A 113 -18.88 -4.14 -14.10
C GLN A 113 -17.50 -4.79 -13.98
N VAL A 114 -17.16 -5.36 -12.82
CA VAL A 114 -15.90 -6.07 -12.60
C VAL A 114 -15.76 -7.28 -13.53
N ILE A 115 -16.83 -8.06 -13.70
CA ILE A 115 -16.84 -9.21 -14.61
C ILE A 115 -16.67 -8.78 -16.06
N ARG A 116 -17.44 -7.78 -16.52
CA ARG A 116 -17.35 -7.24 -17.88
C ARG A 116 -15.96 -6.70 -18.19
N ALA A 117 -15.30 -6.07 -17.21
CA ALA A 117 -13.93 -5.57 -17.33
C ALA A 117 -12.85 -6.66 -17.18
N ASN A 118 -13.23 -7.92 -16.93
CA ASN A 118 -12.33 -9.02 -16.62
C ASN A 118 -11.40 -8.70 -15.43
N GLY A 119 -11.97 -8.09 -14.39
CA GLY A 119 -11.31 -7.70 -13.15
C GLY A 119 -11.23 -6.19 -12.92
N PHE A 120 -10.35 -5.78 -12.00
CA PHE A 120 -10.02 -4.36 -11.77
C PHE A 120 -8.84 -3.93 -12.63
N TYR A 121 -8.89 -2.72 -13.16
CA TYR A 121 -7.85 -2.23 -14.08
C TYR A 121 -7.62 -0.71 -13.95
N TYR A 122 -6.40 -0.31 -13.58
CA TYR A 122 -5.92 1.08 -13.51
C TYR A 122 -4.61 1.23 -14.29
N ASN A 123 -4.68 1.82 -15.49
CA ASN A 123 -3.56 1.92 -16.43
C ASN A 123 -2.81 3.26 -16.41
N SER A 124 -3.28 4.23 -15.65
CA SER A 124 -2.66 5.56 -15.55
C SER A 124 -2.81 6.11 -14.14
N GLY A 125 -1.87 6.97 -13.75
CA GLY A 125 -1.82 7.61 -12.44
C GLY A 125 -0.41 7.64 -11.88
N GLU A 126 -0.32 8.03 -10.61
CA GLU A 126 0.92 7.96 -9.83
C GLU A 126 1.47 6.53 -9.79
N THR A 127 2.80 6.42 -9.91
CA THR A 127 3.56 5.16 -9.91
C THR A 127 4.41 5.00 -8.65
N ASN A 128 4.67 6.07 -7.93
CA ASN A 128 5.32 6.03 -6.61
C ASN A 128 4.31 5.54 -5.55
N LEU A 129 4.65 4.42 -4.89
CA LEU A 129 3.77 3.80 -3.90
C LEU A 129 3.61 4.67 -2.63
N MET A 130 4.62 5.46 -2.27
CA MET A 130 4.59 6.30 -1.08
C MET A 130 3.58 7.45 -1.25
N LYS A 131 3.60 8.11 -2.41
CA LYS A 131 2.62 9.14 -2.78
C LYS A 131 1.20 8.59 -2.90
N HIS A 132 1.06 7.36 -3.40
CA HIS A 132 -0.22 6.63 -3.38
C HIS A 132 -0.72 6.42 -1.95
N GLN A 133 0.17 6.12 -0.99
CA GLN A 133 -0.23 5.94 0.40
C GLN A 133 -0.53 7.28 1.10
N GLU A 134 0.21 8.34 0.79
CA GLU A 134 0.05 9.67 1.42
C GLU A 134 -1.22 10.43 0.97
N SER A 135 -1.88 9.99 -0.10
CA SER A 135 -2.97 10.78 -0.70
C SER A 135 -4.00 9.95 -1.45
N THR A 136 -5.20 10.50 -1.63
CA THR A 136 -6.28 9.87 -2.41
C THR A 136 -6.11 10.05 -3.93
N ILE A 137 -4.89 10.34 -4.39
CA ILE A 137 -4.62 10.57 -5.81
C ILE A 137 -4.86 9.32 -6.64
N LYS A 138 -5.25 9.55 -7.90
CA LYS A 138 -5.36 8.45 -8.86
C LYS A 138 -3.97 7.84 -9.10
N SER A 139 -3.83 6.56 -8.82
CA SER A 139 -2.59 5.81 -9.01
C SER A 139 -2.82 4.56 -9.88
N ILE A 140 -1.71 3.90 -10.24
CA ILE A 140 -1.76 2.59 -10.89
C ILE A 140 -2.06 1.46 -9.91
N TYR A 141 -2.11 1.74 -8.61
CA TYR A 141 -2.27 0.74 -7.56
C TYR A 141 -3.74 0.47 -7.28
N ILE A 142 -4.10 -0.80 -7.22
CA ILE A 142 -5.42 -1.26 -6.80
C ILE A 142 -5.29 -1.71 -5.35
N SER A 143 -5.72 -0.87 -4.40
CA SER A 143 -5.63 -1.18 -2.98
C SER A 143 -6.65 -2.24 -2.53
N ALA A 144 -6.20 -3.07 -1.62
CA ALA A 144 -6.96 -3.99 -0.82
C ALA A 144 -6.39 -3.94 0.61
N THR A 145 -7.02 -4.64 1.53
CA THR A 145 -6.59 -4.70 2.91
C THR A 145 -6.73 -6.12 3.45
N THR A 146 -5.88 -6.48 4.39
CA THR A 146 -6.02 -7.69 5.19
C THR A 146 -7.11 -7.56 6.27
N ASN A 147 -7.54 -6.34 6.57
CA ASN A 147 -8.52 -6.03 7.60
C ASN A 147 -9.93 -5.86 7.01
N MET A 148 -10.85 -6.75 7.40
CA MET A 148 -12.24 -6.73 6.93
C MET A 148 -12.98 -5.43 7.31
N GLN A 149 -12.73 -4.89 8.51
CA GLN A 149 -13.40 -3.68 8.98
C GLN A 149 -13.12 -2.50 8.04
N ILE A 150 -11.86 -2.34 7.64
CA ILE A 150 -11.41 -1.29 6.72
C ILE A 150 -12.02 -1.50 5.34
N ALA A 151 -12.05 -2.75 4.84
CA ALA A 151 -12.70 -3.04 3.56
C ALA A 151 -14.20 -2.66 3.58
N ARG A 152 -14.90 -2.86 4.70
CA ARG A 152 -16.30 -2.43 4.84
C ARG A 152 -16.45 -0.92 4.92
N GLU A 153 -15.58 -0.24 5.68
CA GLU A 153 -15.57 1.22 5.76
C GLU A 153 -15.47 1.84 4.36
N PHE A 154 -14.50 1.41 3.55
CA PHE A 154 -14.38 1.85 2.16
C PHE A 154 -15.60 1.48 1.31
N ALA A 155 -16.19 0.30 1.50
CA ALA A 155 -17.40 -0.08 0.77
C ALA A 155 -18.57 0.86 1.11
N CYS A 156 -18.77 1.19 2.40
CA CYS A 156 -19.85 2.03 2.89
C CYS A 156 -19.75 3.51 2.51
N GLN A 157 -18.58 3.96 2.03
CA GLN A 157 -18.43 5.28 1.38
C GLN A 157 -19.13 5.35 0.02
N HIS A 158 -19.61 4.21 -0.50
CA HIS A 158 -20.31 4.14 -1.78
C HIS A 158 -21.73 3.57 -1.63
N PRO A 159 -22.69 3.99 -2.47
CA PRO A 159 -24.05 3.44 -2.44
C PRO A 159 -24.10 1.91 -2.64
N GLY A 160 -23.17 1.36 -3.42
CA GLY A 160 -23.13 -0.07 -3.75
C GLY A 160 -22.64 -0.99 -2.63
N ARG A 161 -21.86 -0.49 -1.66
CA ARG A 161 -21.34 -1.24 -0.50
C ARG A 161 -20.75 -2.62 -0.78
N TRP A 162 -20.10 -2.79 -1.92
CA TRP A 162 -19.52 -4.07 -2.32
C TRP A 162 -18.17 -4.31 -1.66
N VAL A 163 -18.00 -5.52 -1.12
CA VAL A 163 -16.72 -6.02 -0.61
C VAL A 163 -16.30 -7.24 -1.43
N TYR A 164 -15.10 -7.18 -2.00
CA TYR A 164 -14.53 -8.25 -2.82
C TYR A 164 -13.47 -9.03 -2.04
N LYS A 165 -13.55 -10.36 -2.08
CA LYS A 165 -12.52 -11.27 -1.59
C LYS A 165 -11.58 -11.64 -2.74
N ILE A 166 -10.32 -11.26 -2.61
CA ILE A 166 -9.32 -11.36 -3.67
C ILE A 166 -8.18 -12.26 -3.18
N SER A 167 -7.67 -13.15 -4.04
CA SER A 167 -6.44 -13.88 -3.76
C SER A 167 -5.26 -12.90 -3.71
N SER A 168 -4.44 -12.98 -2.67
CA SER A 168 -3.21 -12.18 -2.49
C SER A 168 -2.07 -12.55 -3.46
N HIS A 169 -2.35 -13.35 -4.49
CA HIS A 169 -1.34 -13.73 -5.45
C HIS A 169 -0.86 -12.52 -6.25
N ASN A 170 0.46 -12.35 -6.36
CA ASN A 170 1.12 -11.23 -7.05
C ASN A 170 0.81 -9.84 -6.46
N SER A 171 0.41 -9.76 -5.18
CA SER A 171 0.20 -8.50 -4.48
C SER A 171 1.40 -8.11 -3.61
N ILE A 172 1.44 -6.85 -3.20
CA ILE A 172 2.51 -6.26 -2.39
C ILE A 172 1.93 -5.85 -1.05
N SER A 173 2.51 -6.31 0.05
CA SER A 173 2.26 -5.74 1.38
C SER A 173 2.96 -4.39 1.47
N VAL A 174 2.17 -3.33 1.65
CA VAL A 174 2.69 -1.95 1.74
C VAL A 174 3.56 -1.79 2.99
N ASN A 175 3.11 -2.36 4.11
CA ASN A 175 3.88 -2.38 5.36
C ASN A 175 5.22 -3.09 5.22
N ASP A 176 5.24 -4.28 4.59
CA ASP A 176 6.50 -5.00 4.36
C ASP A 176 7.41 -4.23 3.42
N TYR A 177 6.86 -3.60 2.37
CA TYR A 177 7.63 -2.81 1.43
C TYR A 177 8.31 -1.60 2.09
N PHE A 178 7.60 -0.85 2.94
CA PHE A 178 8.16 0.33 3.59
C PHE A 178 8.86 0.05 4.92
N SER A 179 8.73 -1.14 5.50
CA SER A 179 9.41 -1.53 6.74
C SER A 179 10.90 -1.13 6.74
N PRO A 180 11.38 -0.42 7.78
CA PRO A 180 10.71 -0.10 9.06
C PRO A 180 9.90 1.21 9.10
N TYR A 181 9.74 1.90 7.97
CA TYR A 181 9.06 3.20 7.89
C TYR A 181 7.56 3.01 7.61
N TYR A 182 6.73 2.98 8.65
CA TYR A 182 5.29 2.73 8.52
C TYR A 182 4.49 4.03 8.58
N LEU A 183 3.65 4.30 7.57
CA LEU A 183 2.64 5.36 7.62
C LEU A 183 1.33 4.87 8.26
N HIS A 184 0.72 3.84 7.67
CA HIS A 184 -0.60 3.34 8.06
C HIS A 184 -0.53 1.86 8.46
N GLN A 185 0.26 1.55 9.50
CA GLN A 185 0.53 0.17 9.90
C GLN A 185 -0.76 -0.64 10.16
N GLY A 186 -1.74 -0.02 10.83
CA GLY A 186 -3.02 -0.66 11.19
C GLY A 186 -3.93 -0.99 10.01
N GLU A 187 -3.69 -0.39 8.84
CA GLU A 187 -4.54 -0.63 7.67
C GLU A 187 -4.31 -1.98 7.02
N GLY A 188 -3.11 -2.56 7.23
CA GLY A 188 -2.71 -3.80 6.58
C GLY A 188 -2.91 -3.74 5.06
N GLU A 189 -2.60 -2.59 4.45
CA GLU A 189 -2.79 -2.33 3.03
C GLU A 189 -1.96 -3.30 2.18
N VAL A 190 -2.62 -3.79 1.12
CA VAL A 190 -2.06 -4.66 0.11
C VAL A 190 -2.42 -4.10 -1.25
N VAL A 191 -1.45 -3.91 -2.13
CA VAL A 191 -1.68 -3.32 -3.46
C VAL A 191 -1.40 -4.32 -4.58
N PHE A 192 -2.13 -4.15 -5.67
CA PHE A 192 -1.86 -4.80 -6.95
C PHE A 192 -1.48 -3.73 -7.98
N ILE A 193 -0.48 -4.01 -8.81
CA ILE A 193 -0.03 -3.08 -9.84
C ILE A 193 -0.88 -3.24 -11.11
N LYS A 194 -1.56 -2.17 -11.51
CA LYS A 194 -2.35 -1.99 -12.74
C LYS A 194 -3.57 -2.89 -12.91
N LYS A 195 -3.54 -4.16 -12.48
CA LYS A 195 -4.62 -5.12 -12.74
C LYS A 195 -4.79 -6.13 -11.60
N VAL A 196 -6.06 -6.38 -11.27
CA VAL A 196 -6.49 -7.59 -10.56
C VAL A 196 -7.35 -8.40 -11.52
N PRO A 197 -6.83 -9.47 -12.14
CA PRO A 197 -7.60 -10.30 -13.05
C PRO A 197 -8.81 -10.95 -12.38
N LEU A 198 -9.90 -11.16 -13.13
CA LEU A 198 -11.13 -11.75 -12.61
C LEU A 198 -10.90 -13.09 -11.88
N HIS A 199 -10.01 -13.94 -12.40
CA HIS A 199 -9.74 -15.25 -11.78
C HIS A 199 -9.11 -15.16 -10.37
N LEU A 200 -8.55 -14.00 -9.97
CA LEU A 200 -8.08 -13.77 -8.61
C LEU A 200 -9.20 -13.31 -7.67
N ILE A 201 -10.31 -12.82 -8.19
CA ILE A 201 -11.48 -12.39 -7.41
C ILE A 201 -12.30 -13.63 -7.07
N LYS A 202 -12.23 -14.05 -5.80
CA LYS A 202 -12.80 -15.32 -5.33
C LYS A 202 -14.23 -15.21 -4.85
N GLY A 203 -14.66 -14.01 -4.49
CA GLY A 203 -16.03 -13.78 -4.13
C GLY A 203 -16.37 -12.33 -3.89
N VAL A 204 -17.65 -12.09 -3.68
CA VAL A 204 -18.23 -10.79 -3.38
C VAL A 204 -19.29 -10.94 -2.30
N ALA A 205 -19.39 -9.91 -1.46
CA ALA A 205 -20.37 -9.78 -0.41
C ALA A 205 -20.81 -8.31 -0.30
N TRP A 206 -21.81 -8.04 0.53
CA TRP A 206 -22.36 -6.71 0.71
C TRP A 206 -22.23 -6.26 2.16
N ALA A 207 -21.71 -5.05 2.37
CA ALA A 207 -21.52 -4.48 3.71
C ALA A 207 -22.78 -3.75 4.17
N LYS A 208 -23.32 -4.15 5.32
CA LYS A 208 -24.45 -3.47 5.95
C LYS A 208 -24.04 -2.10 6.48
N ASP A 209 -22.96 -2.09 7.25
CA ASP A 209 -22.33 -0.93 7.86
C ASP A 209 -20.83 -1.21 8.04
N TRP A 210 -20.13 -0.34 8.78
CA TRP A 210 -18.67 -0.43 8.97
C TRP A 210 -18.27 -1.65 9.81
N ASP A 211 -19.19 -2.20 10.59
CA ASP A 211 -18.96 -3.27 11.57
C ASP A 211 -19.56 -4.61 11.17
N VAL A 212 -20.48 -4.64 10.20
CA VAL A 212 -21.28 -5.82 9.86
C VAL A 212 -21.38 -6.05 8.35
N MET A 213 -21.14 -7.30 7.95
CA MET A 213 -21.49 -7.80 6.62
C MET A 213 -22.96 -8.22 6.61
N GLU A 214 -23.71 -7.87 5.56
CA GLU A 214 -25.10 -8.34 5.38
C GLU A 214 -25.16 -9.80 4.90
N THR A 215 -24.11 -10.22 4.18
CA THR A 215 -24.00 -11.54 3.57
C THR A 215 -22.59 -12.10 3.70
N ASP A 216 -22.49 -13.42 3.66
CA ASP A 216 -21.22 -14.11 3.41
C ASP A 216 -20.75 -13.89 1.96
N PHE A 217 -19.49 -14.27 1.69
CA PHE A 217 -18.95 -14.19 0.35
C PHE A 217 -19.56 -15.24 -0.58
N TYR A 218 -20.26 -14.76 -1.60
CA TYR A 218 -20.67 -15.54 -2.76
C TYR A 218 -19.52 -15.63 -3.77
N PRO A 219 -19.34 -16.75 -4.49
CA PRO A 219 -18.50 -16.79 -5.68
C PRO A 219 -18.84 -15.64 -6.65
N ILE A 220 -17.83 -15.06 -7.30
CA ILE A 220 -18.02 -13.86 -8.14
C ILE A 220 -18.99 -14.11 -9.31
N ASP A 221 -19.00 -15.33 -9.85
CA ASP A 221 -19.92 -15.79 -10.90
C ASP A 221 -21.37 -15.99 -10.40
N GLN A 222 -21.58 -16.03 -9.09
CA GLN A 222 -22.89 -16.16 -8.45
C GLN A 222 -23.41 -14.83 -7.87
N TRP A 223 -22.87 -13.68 -8.30
CA TRP A 223 -23.26 -12.37 -7.80
C TRP A 223 -24.75 -12.05 -7.97
N ALA A 224 -25.41 -12.60 -9.01
CA ALA A 224 -26.84 -12.40 -9.23
C ALA A 224 -27.69 -13.03 -8.11
N SER A 225 -27.26 -14.19 -7.58
CA SER A 225 -27.92 -14.83 -6.44
C SER A 225 -27.80 -13.99 -5.17
N LEU A 226 -26.63 -13.40 -4.93
CA LEU A 226 -26.43 -12.43 -3.85
C LEU A 226 -27.39 -11.24 -3.98
N VAL A 227 -27.53 -10.67 -5.18
CA VAL A 227 -28.48 -9.57 -5.42
C VAL A 227 -29.91 -10.00 -5.15
N SER A 228 -30.32 -11.19 -5.61
CA SER A 228 -31.66 -11.73 -5.32
C SER A 228 -31.90 -11.88 -3.81
N GLU A 229 -30.92 -12.36 -3.05
CA GLU A 229 -31.01 -12.44 -1.59
C GLU A 229 -31.21 -11.06 -0.96
N LEU A 230 -30.39 -10.08 -1.33
CA LEU A 230 -30.46 -8.72 -0.80
C LEU A 230 -31.80 -8.03 -1.12
N VAL A 231 -32.36 -8.27 -2.31
CA VAL A 231 -33.69 -7.78 -2.70
C VAL A 231 -34.77 -8.45 -1.88
N ASN A 232 -34.71 -9.77 -1.70
CA ASN A 232 -35.69 -10.52 -0.89
C ASN A 232 -35.66 -10.11 0.59
N LYS A 233 -34.49 -9.71 1.11
CA LYS A 233 -34.33 -9.13 2.45
C LYS A 233 -34.79 -7.67 2.55
N GLY A 234 -35.10 -7.01 1.43
CA GLY A 234 -35.44 -5.58 1.39
C GLY A 234 -34.26 -4.65 1.68
N VAL A 235 -33.02 -5.14 1.56
CA VAL A 235 -31.80 -4.37 1.82
C VAL A 235 -31.46 -3.45 0.65
N ILE A 236 -31.67 -3.94 -0.58
CA ILE A 236 -31.47 -3.16 -1.81
C ILE A 236 -32.73 -3.19 -2.68
N SER A 237 -32.98 -2.12 -3.42
CA SER A 237 -34.08 -2.01 -4.40
C SER A 237 -33.51 -2.09 -5.82
N LEU A 238 -34.16 -2.86 -6.69
CA LEU A 238 -33.87 -2.88 -8.13
C LEU A 238 -34.43 -1.65 -8.87
N ARG A 239 -35.21 -0.81 -8.18
CA ARG A 239 -35.69 0.47 -8.69
C ARG A 239 -34.79 1.56 -8.11
N GLY A 240 -33.85 2.03 -8.92
CA GLY A 240 -32.91 3.13 -8.66
C GLY A 240 -32.22 3.50 -9.96
#